data_AF-A0A851RZP8-F1
#
_entry.id   AF-A0A851RZP8-F1
#
_cell.length_a   1.000
_cell.length_b   1.000
_cell.length_c   1.000
_cell.angle_alpha   90.00
_cell.angle_beta   90.00
_cell.angle_gamma   90.00
#
_symmetry.space_group_name_H-M   'P 1'
#
loop_
_entity.id
_entity.type
_entity.pdbx_description
1 polymer ?
#
loop_
_entity_poly.entity_id
_entity_poly.type
_entity_poly.pdbx_seq_one_letter_code
_entity_poly.pdbx_strand_id
1 'polypeptide(L)'
;RAHLRLCLERLKVLIPLGPDCTRHTTLGLLNKAKAHIKKLEEAERRSQHQLENLEREQRFLKRRLEQLQGPQEIERIRMDSIGSTISSDHSDSEREEIEVDVESTEFSHGEVDNI
;
A
#
# COMPACT_ATOMS: atom_id res chain seq x y z
N ARG A 1 42.01 3.95 -17.55
CA ARG A 1 42.17 3.34 -16.19
C ARG A 1 41.63 4.23 -15.06
N ALA A 2 41.94 5.55 -15.02
CA ALA A 2 41.44 6.47 -13.98
C ALA A 2 39.90 6.63 -13.99
N HIS A 3 39.29 6.79 -15.16
CA HIS A 3 37.83 6.92 -15.30
C HIS A 3 37.06 5.74 -14.67
N LEU A 4 37.48 4.51 -14.95
CA LEU A 4 36.85 3.31 -14.38
C LEU A 4 36.87 3.31 -12.85
N ARG A 5 38.00 3.73 -12.24
CA ARG A 5 38.09 3.85 -10.78
C ARG A 5 37.06 4.86 -10.25
N LEU A 6 36.94 6.01 -10.89
CA LEU A 6 35.96 7.03 -10.51
C LEU A 6 34.52 6.51 -10.61
N CYS A 7 34.17 5.79 -11.68
CA CYS A 7 32.85 5.18 -11.82
C CYS A 7 32.54 4.20 -10.69
N LEU A 8 33.51 3.35 -10.32
CA LEU A 8 33.35 2.39 -9.24
C LEU A 8 33.22 3.06 -7.86
N GLU A 9 33.97 4.13 -7.60
CA GLU A 9 33.81 4.90 -6.35
C GLU A 9 32.44 5.56 -6.25
N ARG A 10 31.93 6.14 -7.35
CA ARG A 10 30.56 6.68 -7.38
C ARG A 10 29.52 5.59 -7.13
N LEU A 11 29.71 4.43 -7.74
CA LEU A 11 28.80 3.29 -7.59
C LEU A 11 28.74 2.79 -6.13
N LYS A 12 29.87 2.80 -5.41
CA LYS A 12 29.90 2.39 -4.00
C LYS A 12 28.98 3.23 -3.10
N VAL A 13 28.91 4.54 -3.35
CA VAL A 13 28.07 5.46 -2.55
C VAL A 13 26.57 5.17 -2.71
N LEU A 14 26.17 4.63 -3.87
CA LEU A 14 24.77 4.37 -4.20
C LEU A 14 24.28 3.00 -3.73
N ILE A 15 25.17 2.10 -3.36
CA ILE A 15 24.81 0.73 -2.97
C ILE A 15 24.85 0.64 -1.44
N PRO A 16 23.88 -0.05 -0.81
CA PRO A 16 23.94 -0.36 0.61
C PRO A 16 25.05 -1.38 0.88
N LEU A 17 26.27 -0.89 1.01
CA LEU A 17 27.46 -1.62 1.39
C LEU A 17 27.58 -1.47 2.91
N GLY A 18 27.07 -2.45 3.67
CA GLY A 18 27.11 -2.42 5.15
C GLY A 18 28.51 -2.19 5.73
N PRO A 19 28.65 -1.88 7.02
CA PRO A 19 29.92 -1.42 7.62
C PRO A 19 31.12 -2.37 7.43
N ASP A 20 30.90 -3.68 7.23
CA ASP A 20 31.98 -4.68 7.03
C ASP A 20 32.55 -4.73 5.61
N CYS A 21 32.07 -3.84 4.75
CA CYS A 21 32.38 -3.77 3.33
C CYS A 21 33.72 -3.09 3.01
N THR A 22 34.68 -3.10 3.94
CA THR A 22 35.99 -2.42 3.80
C THR A 22 36.82 -2.95 2.62
N ARG A 23 36.52 -4.14 2.09
CA ARG A 23 37.08 -4.68 0.85
C ARG A 23 36.00 -5.19 -0.12
N HIS A 24 36.06 -4.71 -1.35
CA HIS A 24 35.22 -5.17 -2.44
C HIS A 24 36.02 -5.50 -3.69
N THR A 25 35.64 -6.58 -4.35
CA THR A 25 36.04 -6.83 -5.72
C THR A 25 35.11 -6.06 -6.66
N THR A 26 35.61 -5.70 -7.85
CA THR A 26 34.78 -5.03 -8.87
C THR A 26 33.53 -5.86 -9.21
N LEU A 27 33.70 -7.18 -9.35
CA LEU A 27 32.58 -8.09 -9.64
C LEU A 27 31.55 -8.12 -8.50
N GLY A 28 32.01 -8.18 -7.25
CA GLY A 28 31.13 -8.17 -6.07
C GLY A 28 30.30 -6.89 -5.98
N LEU A 29 30.90 -5.74 -6.31
CA LEU A 29 30.19 -4.46 -6.36
C LEU A 29 29.10 -4.46 -7.44
N LEU A 30 29.42 -4.94 -8.65
CA LEU A 30 28.46 -5.00 -9.76
C LEU A 30 27.30 -5.97 -9.46
N ASN A 31 27.57 -7.12 -8.84
CA ASN A 31 26.54 -8.06 -8.44
C ASN A 31 25.61 -7.48 -7.38
N LYS A 32 26.16 -6.78 -6.37
CA LYS A 32 25.36 -6.07 -5.36
C LYS A 32 24.54 -4.93 -5.97
N ALA A 33 25.09 -4.18 -6.92
CA ALA A 33 24.36 -3.15 -7.66
C ALA A 33 23.13 -3.73 -8.37
N LYS A 34 23.34 -4.82 -9.12
CA LYS A 34 22.27 -5.53 -9.84
C LYS A 34 21.20 -6.06 -8.88
N ALA A 35 21.59 -6.62 -7.74
CA ALA A 35 20.66 -7.08 -6.72
C ALA A 35 19.89 -5.91 -6.08
N HIS A 36 20.55 -4.78 -5.84
CA HIS A 36 19.92 -3.60 -5.26
C HIS A 36 18.87 -3.00 -6.19
N ILE A 37 19.15 -2.89 -7.50
CA ILE A 37 18.18 -2.46 -8.51
C ILE A 37 16.94 -3.35 -8.47
N LYS A 38 17.12 -4.68 -8.51
CA LYS A 38 15.99 -5.63 -8.43
C LYS A 38 15.15 -5.46 -7.16
N LYS A 39 15.81 -5.24 -6.01
CA LYS A 39 15.12 -5.01 -4.73
C LYS A 39 14.31 -3.71 -4.76
N LEU A 40 14.85 -2.64 -5.35
CA LEU A 40 14.15 -1.37 -5.49
C LEU A 40 12.93 -1.52 -6.41
N GLU A 41 13.08 -2.17 -7.57
CA GLU A 41 11.98 -2.44 -8.50
C GLU A 41 10.87 -3.29 -7.85
N GLU A 42 11.24 -4.24 -6.99
CA GLU A 42 10.28 -5.04 -6.25
C GLU A 42 9.57 -4.24 -5.15
N ALA A 43 10.30 -3.43 -4.40
CA ALA A 43 9.73 -2.56 -3.38
C ALA A 43 8.76 -1.53 -4.00
N GLU A 44 9.13 -0.94 -5.14
CA GLU A 44 8.27 -0.04 -5.91
C GLU A 44 6.97 -0.74 -6.34
N ARG A 45 7.06 -1.95 -6.91
CA ARG A 45 5.88 -2.73 -7.31
C ARG A 45 4.95 -3.03 -6.13
N ARG A 46 5.51 -3.40 -4.97
CA ARG A 46 4.73 -3.65 -3.74
C ARG A 46 4.07 -2.38 -3.24
N SER A 47 4.79 -1.27 -3.21
CA SER A 47 4.26 0.04 -2.80
C SER A 47 3.14 0.51 -3.72
N GLN A 48 3.28 0.31 -5.03
CA GLN A 48 2.25 0.65 -6.01
C GLN A 48 0.97 -0.16 -5.78
N HIS A 49 1.11 -1.46 -5.53
CA HIS A 49 -0.04 -2.31 -5.20
C HIS A 49 -0.73 -1.87 -3.90
N GLN A 50 0.04 -1.53 -2.86
CA GLN A 50 -0.50 -1.02 -1.60
C GLN A 50 -1.26 0.29 -1.80
N LEU A 51 -0.72 1.22 -2.60
CA LEU A 51 -1.39 2.47 -2.94
C LEU A 51 -2.73 2.21 -3.62
N GLU A 52 -2.77 1.34 -4.64
CA GLU A 52 -4.00 0.97 -5.33
C GLU A 52 -5.06 0.37 -4.40
N ASN A 53 -4.64 -0.48 -3.46
CA ASN A 53 -5.54 -1.09 -2.48
C ASN A 53 -6.14 -0.02 -1.56
N LEU A 54 -5.29 0.87 -1.02
CA LEU A 54 -5.73 1.97 -0.16
C LEU A 54 -6.65 2.95 -0.90
N GLU A 55 -6.40 3.21 -2.18
CA GLU A 55 -7.29 4.03 -3.00
C GLU A 55 -8.65 3.37 -3.24
N ARG A 56 -8.69 2.05 -3.46
CA ARG A 56 -9.96 1.30 -3.54
C ARG A 56 -10.74 1.39 -2.23
N GLU A 57 -10.06 1.20 -1.10
CA GLU A 57 -10.65 1.32 0.22
C GLU A 57 -11.17 2.74 0.49
N GLN A 58 -10.38 3.76 0.16
CA GLN A 58 -10.80 5.16 0.29
C GLN A 58 -12.07 5.43 -0.54
N ARG A 59 -12.14 4.95 -1.79
CA ARG A 59 -13.33 5.08 -2.64
C ARG A 59 -14.53 4.36 -2.04
N PHE A 60 -14.33 3.17 -1.49
CA PHE A 60 -15.40 2.42 -0.83
C PHE A 60 -15.93 3.15 0.41
N LEU A 61 -15.04 3.60 1.29
CA LEU A 61 -15.40 4.33 2.51
C LEU A 61 -16.10 5.65 2.21
N LYS A 62 -15.66 6.39 1.18
CA LYS A 62 -16.34 7.62 0.72
C LYS A 62 -17.78 7.35 0.31
N ARG A 63 -18.02 6.33 -0.53
CA ARG A 63 -19.39 5.94 -0.93
C ARG A 63 -20.24 5.51 0.27
N ARG A 64 -19.67 4.76 1.21
CA ARG A 64 -20.38 4.34 2.43
C ARG A 64 -20.74 5.54 3.30
N LEU A 65 -19.83 6.51 3.41
CA LEU A 65 -20.08 7.75 4.13
C LEU A 65 -21.18 8.58 3.45
N GLU A 66 -21.16 8.71 2.12
CA GLU A 66 -22.22 9.37 1.35
C GLU A 66 -23.59 8.69 1.54
N GLN A 67 -23.64 7.36 1.60
CA GLN A 67 -24.88 6.63 1.89
C GLN A 67 -25.40 6.88 3.30
N LEU A 68 -24.51 6.94 4.31
CA LEU A 68 -24.87 7.23 5.70
C LEU A 68 -25.21 8.71 5.92
N GLN A 69 -24.60 9.62 5.17
CA GLN A 69 -24.86 11.07 5.17
C GLN A 69 -25.99 11.47 4.22
N GLY A 70 -26.58 10.52 3.48
CA GLY A 70 -27.76 10.74 2.66
C GLY A 70 -28.93 11.35 3.46
N PRO A 71 -29.93 11.88 2.76
CA PRO A 71 -30.33 13.29 2.67
C PRO A 71 -30.72 13.99 4.00
N GLN A 72 -29.99 13.81 5.10
CA GLN A 72 -30.30 14.47 6.38
C GLN A 72 -30.13 16.00 6.35
N GLU A 73 -29.36 16.54 5.39
CA GLU A 73 -29.17 17.99 5.24
C GLU A 73 -30.18 18.65 4.30
N ILE A 74 -30.87 17.87 3.45
CA ILE A 74 -31.86 18.39 2.50
C ILE A 74 -33.28 18.29 3.07
N GLU A 75 -33.54 17.37 4.00
CA GLU A 75 -34.87 17.18 4.59
C GLU A 75 -35.27 18.20 5.67
N ARG A 76 -34.35 19.06 6.14
CA ARG A 76 -34.69 20.09 7.15
C ARG A 76 -35.28 21.38 6.55
N ILE A 77 -35.32 21.52 5.23
CA ILE A 77 -35.92 22.68 4.55
C ILE A 77 -37.16 22.23 3.76
N ARG A 78 -38.19 21.75 4.47
CA ARG A 78 -39.64 21.95 4.20
C ARG A 78 -40.44 20.93 5.01
N MET A 79 -40.60 21.31 6.26
CA MET A 79 -41.48 20.68 7.24
C MET A 79 -42.93 21.06 6.91
N ASP A 80 -43.57 20.34 5.98
CA ASP A 80 -45.04 20.24 5.79
C ASP A 80 -45.44 19.68 4.41
N SER A 81 -45.46 18.36 4.21
CA SER A 81 -46.49 17.79 3.32
C SER A 81 -46.74 16.31 3.59
N ILE A 82 -47.97 16.04 4.00
CA ILE A 82 -48.58 14.72 4.11
C ILE A 82 -48.85 14.26 2.66
N GLY A 83 -48.18 13.23 2.15
CA GLY A 83 -48.41 12.84 0.75
C GLY A 83 -47.60 11.65 0.22
N SER A 84 -48.17 10.46 0.41
CA SER A 84 -48.19 9.33 -0.54
C SER A 84 -46.94 8.45 -0.76
N THR A 85 -47.22 7.15 -0.65
CA THR A 85 -46.44 5.95 -0.98
C THR A 85 -46.18 5.79 -2.47
N ILE A 86 -44.97 5.41 -2.89
CA ILE A 86 -44.75 4.51 -4.03
C ILE A 86 -43.34 3.87 -4.00
N SER A 87 -43.37 2.54 -3.92
CA SER A 87 -42.42 1.52 -4.40
C SER A 87 -41.10 1.97 -5.06
N SER A 88 -39.99 1.47 -4.52
CA SER A 88 -38.84 1.04 -5.33
C SER A 88 -38.48 -0.40 -4.96
N ASP A 89 -39.20 -1.33 -5.58
CA ASP A 89 -38.74 -2.70 -5.77
C ASP A 89 -37.54 -2.67 -6.73
N HIS A 90 -36.57 -3.56 -6.48
CA HIS A 90 -35.31 -3.75 -7.20
C HIS A 90 -34.12 -2.85 -6.81
N SER A 91 -33.22 -3.40 -5.99
CA SER A 91 -31.91 -3.72 -6.54
C SER A 91 -31.30 -4.87 -5.74
N ASP A 92 -31.08 -5.96 -6.45
CA ASP A 92 -30.49 -7.21 -5.98
C ASP A 92 -29.19 -6.93 -5.22
N SER A 93 -29.22 -7.10 -3.90
CA SER A 93 -28.02 -7.03 -3.08
C SER A 93 -27.33 -8.38 -3.16
N GLU A 94 -26.66 -8.63 -4.29
CA GLU A 94 -25.69 -9.72 -4.41
C GLU A 94 -24.65 -9.51 -3.31
N ARG A 95 -24.83 -10.27 -2.23
CA ARG A 95 -23.96 -10.31 -1.08
C ARG A 95 -22.75 -11.12 -1.51
N GLU A 96 -21.81 -10.48 -2.22
CA GLU A 96 -20.47 -11.06 -2.39
C GLU A 96 -19.84 -11.09 -1.01
N GLU A 97 -19.86 -12.27 -0.39
CA GLU A 97 -19.11 -12.58 0.81
C GLU A 97 -17.63 -12.48 0.45
N ILE A 98 -17.02 -11.33 0.76
CA ILE A 98 -15.58 -11.17 0.64
C ILE A 98 -14.95 -12.08 1.70
N GLU A 99 -14.42 -13.21 1.25
CA GLU A 99 -13.54 -14.06 2.02
C GLU A 99 -12.32 -13.22 2.43
N VAL A 100 -12.29 -12.82 3.70
CA VAL A 100 -11.11 -12.23 4.31
C VAL A 100 -10.11 -13.36 4.53
N ASP A 101 -9.05 -13.40 3.72
CA ASP A 101 -7.91 -14.27 3.96
C ASP A 101 -7.20 -13.79 5.25
N VAL A 102 -7.42 -14.53 6.35
CA VAL A 102 -6.79 -14.30 7.65
C VAL A 102 -5.68 -15.33 7.87
N GLU A 103 -4.80 -15.52 6.89
CA GLU A 103 -3.59 -16.32 7.09
C GLU A 103 -2.36 -15.58 6.58
N SER A 104 -1.90 -14.58 7.35
CA SER A 104 -0.48 -14.20 7.52
C SER A 104 -0.36 -12.92 8.36
N THR A 105 -0.86 -12.95 9.60
CA THR A 105 -0.24 -12.11 10.64
C THR A 105 0.60 -13.03 11.51
N GLU A 106 1.76 -13.41 10.99
CA GLU A 106 2.85 -13.85 11.85
C GLU A 106 3.24 -12.66 12.75
N PHE A 107 2.52 -12.52 13.85
CA PHE A 107 3.02 -11.80 15.01
C PHE A 107 4.27 -12.56 15.46
N SER A 108 5.43 -12.13 14.96
CA SER A 108 6.69 -12.41 15.63
C SER A 108 6.55 -11.78 17.01
N HIS A 109 6.23 -12.63 17.99
CA HIS A 109 6.21 -12.28 19.39
C HIS A 109 7.60 -11.72 19.70
N GLY A 110 7.68 -10.42 19.94
CA GLY A 110 8.87 -9.80 20.47
C GLY A 110 9.15 -10.44 21.81
N GLU A 111 10.19 -11.26 21.89
CA GLU A 111 10.87 -11.53 23.14
C GLU A 111 11.47 -10.21 23.63
N VAL A 112 10.71 -9.53 24.47
CA VAL A 112 11.23 -8.57 25.42
C VAL A 112 11.94 -9.35 26.53
N ASP A 113 13.24 -9.08 26.65
CA ASP A 113 14.12 -9.21 27.81
C ASP A 113 13.85 -10.28 28.88
N ASN A 114 14.83 -11.18 29.03
CA ASN A 114 15.24 -11.69 30.33
C ASN A 114 16.78 -11.67 30.42
N ILE A 115 17.31 -10.66 31.12
CA ILE A 115 18.62 -10.53 31.80
C ILE A 115 19.91 -10.54 30.96
#